data_AF-A0A6P0VQW6-F1
#
_entry.id   AF-A0A6P0VQW6-F1
#
_cell.length_a   1.000
_cell.length_b   1.000
_cell.length_c   1.000
_cell.angle_alpha   90.00
_cell.angle_beta   90.00
_cell.angle_gamma   90.00
#
_symmetry.space_group_name_H-M   'P 1'
#
loop_
_entity.id
_entity.type
_entity.pdbx_description
1 polymer ?
#
loop_
_entity_poly.entity_id
_entity_poly.type
_entity_poly.pdbx_seq_one_letter_code
_entity_poly.pdbx_strand_id
1 'polypeptide(L)'
;MKTQDLKDFTVKICHAVTEEVKGTGFVVSTDGKIITCKHVVRDASEYRTVTEGVIVNVCFPWTKDPDLKNAIAKVTALFAQTDDEVVLLELESSVLPVEVKPAILATAQESVGNKFVSFGYRCLGNYQGLPARGYIDGYAQQKQEDWRILQAEMVMLTSKQIDSGMSGAAVLDQNRDRVVGIIEATWDSAGNAQDRDTNFAVDCRVLSLSPICLQIEGSLTEDIDATIPPTQGERSNETIETAMRQPKRLLDDIPAPLSAWVGREDLLQALSEAWLDPDYCIIGLIGFGGEGKTSVAARWIEELLRHPSLPQPDGVFWWDFNQKPYVDEFFSKVFEYLDLGEINPNLLVSVDVKAEIIRSLKGRYLFILDGIEVVQHQSGDDYGLLTNKELCSFLRSFAEGNHQSFCLVTSRAPLLDLLDYTTYTEREVNPLSIEQGSTLLKKLGVKGKKAELEQVVKDWGGYAL
;
A
#
# COMPACT_ATOMS: atom_id res chain seq x y z
N MET A 1 -39.89 2.24 -19.28
CA MET A 1 -39.53 2.05 -17.85
C MET A 1 -39.10 3.39 -17.30
N LYS A 2 -39.38 3.64 -16.02
CA LYS A 2 -38.94 4.87 -15.35
C LYS A 2 -37.51 4.61 -14.89
N THR A 3 -36.55 5.36 -15.45
CA THR A 3 -35.14 5.26 -15.09
C THR A 3 -34.97 5.47 -13.58
N GLN A 4 -34.12 4.65 -12.95
CA GLN A 4 -33.69 4.80 -11.57
C GLN A 4 -33.21 6.26 -11.34
N ASP A 5 -33.72 6.91 -10.30
CA ASP A 5 -33.26 8.25 -9.93
C ASP A 5 -32.04 8.09 -9.02
N LEU A 6 -30.88 8.61 -9.43
CA LEU A 6 -29.64 8.54 -8.65
C LEU A 6 -29.81 9.10 -7.23
N LYS A 7 -30.72 10.06 -7.02
CA LYS A 7 -30.98 10.63 -5.69
C LYS A 7 -31.73 9.69 -4.76
N ASP A 8 -32.40 8.67 -5.30
CA ASP A 8 -33.14 7.71 -4.49
C ASP A 8 -32.20 6.76 -3.73
N PHE A 9 -30.93 6.60 -4.12
CA PHE A 9 -30.01 5.68 -3.43
C PHE A 9 -28.65 6.29 -3.08
N THR A 10 -28.30 7.45 -3.61
CA THR A 10 -26.99 8.04 -3.32
C THR A 10 -26.93 8.57 -1.89
N VAL A 11 -25.82 8.35 -1.19
CA VAL A 11 -25.60 8.82 0.19
C VAL A 11 -24.26 9.50 0.31
N LYS A 12 -24.15 10.45 1.24
CA LYS A 12 -22.85 11.02 1.62
C LYS A 12 -22.17 10.08 2.61
N ILE A 13 -20.90 9.81 2.39
CA ILE A 13 -20.06 9.20 3.42
C ILE A 13 -19.30 10.34 4.11
N CYS A 14 -19.54 10.49 5.40
CA CYS A 14 -19.04 11.60 6.19
C CYS A 14 -18.06 11.10 7.26
N HIS A 15 -17.08 11.93 7.58
CA HIS A 15 -16.15 11.66 8.67
C HIS A 15 -16.89 11.50 10.00
N ALA A 16 -16.53 10.48 10.79
CA ALA A 16 -17.21 10.11 12.02
C ALA A 16 -17.30 11.27 13.05
N VAL A 17 -16.23 12.07 13.17
CA VAL A 17 -16.17 13.22 14.09
C VAL A 17 -16.48 14.58 13.45
N THR A 18 -15.83 14.94 12.34
CA THR A 18 -15.95 16.29 11.77
C THR A 18 -17.20 16.51 10.94
N GLU A 19 -17.95 15.44 10.64
CA GLU A 19 -19.10 15.42 9.71
C GLU A 19 -18.78 15.88 8.28
N GLU A 20 -17.49 16.06 7.95
CA GLU A 20 -17.06 16.45 6.62
C GLU A 20 -17.34 15.33 5.62
N VAL A 21 -17.85 15.67 4.44
CA VAL A 21 -18.10 14.69 3.38
C VAL A 21 -16.76 14.25 2.77
N LYS A 22 -16.48 12.95 2.83
CA LYS A 22 -15.25 12.34 2.31
C LYS A 22 -15.45 11.61 0.99
N GLY A 23 -16.68 11.20 0.70
CA GLY A 23 -17.00 10.59 -0.58
C GLY A 23 -18.48 10.26 -0.74
N THR A 24 -18.77 9.39 -1.69
CA THR A 24 -20.12 8.99 -2.06
C THR A 24 -20.30 7.50 -1.80
N GLY A 25 -21.50 7.11 -1.41
CA GLY A 25 -21.93 5.71 -1.43
C GLY A 25 -23.31 5.59 -2.05
N PHE A 26 -23.80 4.36 -2.21
CA PHE A 26 -25.18 4.12 -2.62
C PHE A 26 -25.81 2.90 -1.97
N VAL A 27 -27.10 3.00 -1.70
CA VAL A 27 -27.90 1.94 -1.08
C VAL A 27 -28.22 0.83 -2.09
N VAL A 28 -28.02 -0.43 -1.70
CA VAL A 28 -28.19 -1.62 -2.54
C VAL A 28 -29.19 -2.64 -1.98
N SER A 29 -29.72 -2.42 -0.77
CA SER A 29 -30.73 -3.29 -0.16
C SER A 29 -31.71 -2.52 0.71
N THR A 30 -32.93 -3.04 0.87
CA THR A 30 -33.96 -2.47 1.74
C THR A 30 -33.63 -2.56 3.24
N ASP A 31 -32.69 -3.42 3.62
CA ASP A 31 -32.21 -3.58 5.00
C ASP A 31 -31.01 -2.67 5.35
N GLY A 32 -30.68 -1.72 4.48
CA GLY A 32 -29.66 -0.71 4.77
C GLY A 32 -28.23 -1.11 4.39
N LYS A 33 -28.06 -2.01 3.41
CA LYS A 33 -26.74 -2.25 2.80
C LYS A 33 -26.36 -1.13 1.84
N ILE A 34 -25.11 -0.68 1.92
CA ILE A 34 -24.56 0.46 1.18
C ILE A 34 -23.21 0.06 0.59
N ILE A 35 -22.95 0.45 -0.65
CA ILE A 35 -21.65 0.27 -1.32
C ILE A 35 -20.92 1.61 -1.40
N THR A 36 -19.61 1.59 -1.15
CA THR A 36 -18.67 2.71 -1.39
C THR A 36 -17.26 2.16 -1.62
N CYS A 37 -16.26 3.04 -1.79
CA CYS A 37 -14.86 2.65 -1.94
C CYS A 37 -14.14 2.48 -0.61
N LYS A 38 -13.13 1.59 -0.57
CA LYS A 38 -12.29 1.35 0.62
C LYS A 38 -11.60 2.63 1.09
N HIS A 39 -10.98 3.39 0.19
CA HIS A 39 -10.36 4.67 0.58
C HIS A 39 -11.35 5.71 1.12
N VAL A 40 -12.60 5.73 0.64
CA VAL A 40 -13.63 6.66 1.17
C VAL A 40 -13.92 6.34 2.64
N VAL A 41 -14.02 5.05 2.98
CA VAL A 41 -14.19 4.61 4.38
C VAL A 41 -12.97 4.97 5.23
N ARG A 42 -11.76 4.73 4.70
CA ARG A 42 -10.50 5.12 5.38
C ARG A 42 -10.50 6.59 5.74
N ASP A 43 -10.79 7.45 4.77
CA ASP A 43 -10.74 8.90 4.93
C ASP A 43 -11.91 9.43 5.80
N ALA A 44 -13.00 8.68 5.92
CA ALA A 44 -14.16 8.96 6.76
C ALA A 44 -14.10 8.37 8.18
N SER A 45 -13.12 7.51 8.45
CA SER A 45 -12.95 6.89 9.76
C SER A 45 -11.73 7.47 10.48
N GLU A 46 -11.65 7.29 11.81
CA GLU A 46 -10.43 7.59 12.56
C GLU A 46 -9.33 6.53 12.33
N TYR A 47 -9.67 5.42 11.67
CA TYR A 47 -8.79 4.28 11.45
C TYR A 47 -8.03 4.43 10.13
N ARG A 48 -6.72 4.18 10.18
CA ARG A 48 -5.86 4.20 8.98
C ARG A 48 -6.05 2.98 8.07
N THR A 49 -6.62 1.90 8.61
CA THR A 49 -6.93 0.64 7.90
C THR A 49 -8.42 0.37 7.95
N VAL A 50 -8.99 -0.09 6.83
CA VAL A 50 -10.41 -0.45 6.74
C VAL A 50 -10.57 -1.95 6.93
N THR A 51 -11.17 -2.34 8.05
CA THR A 51 -11.52 -3.73 8.38
C THR A 51 -13.01 -3.83 8.66
N GLU A 52 -13.53 -5.05 8.75
CA GLU A 52 -14.89 -5.27 9.28
C GLU A 52 -15.04 -4.63 10.67
N GLY A 53 -16.21 -4.06 10.91
CA GLY A 53 -16.54 -3.33 12.13
C GLY A 53 -16.15 -1.85 12.14
N VAL A 54 -15.34 -1.35 11.19
CA VAL A 54 -15.04 0.08 11.08
C VAL A 54 -16.35 0.87 10.87
N ILE A 55 -16.49 1.98 11.59
CA ILE A 55 -17.71 2.79 11.61
C ILE A 55 -17.51 4.08 10.83
N VAL A 56 -18.52 4.46 10.05
CA VAL A 56 -18.61 5.75 9.35
C VAL A 56 -19.99 6.37 9.50
N ASN A 57 -20.06 7.68 9.34
CA ASN A 57 -21.34 8.39 9.27
C ASN A 57 -21.86 8.39 7.84
N VAL A 58 -23.15 8.09 7.69
CA VAL A 58 -23.87 8.15 6.43
C VAL A 58 -24.92 9.23 6.52
N CYS A 59 -24.96 10.15 5.55
CA CYS A 59 -26.01 11.15 5.45
C CYS A 59 -26.90 10.91 4.22
N PHE A 60 -28.21 10.94 4.44
CA PHE A 60 -29.27 10.86 3.45
C PHE A 60 -29.79 12.27 3.13
N PRO A 61 -29.22 13.02 2.18
CA PRO A 61 -29.52 14.45 2.07
C PRO A 61 -30.92 14.79 1.54
N TRP A 62 -31.64 13.80 0.97
CA TRP A 62 -32.97 13.99 0.40
C TRP A 62 -34.10 13.44 1.26
N THR A 63 -33.80 12.86 2.42
CA THR A 63 -34.87 12.49 3.37
C THR A 63 -35.61 13.73 3.83
N LYS A 64 -36.93 13.60 4.01
CA LYS A 64 -37.75 14.63 4.68
C LYS A 64 -37.80 14.43 6.19
N ASP A 65 -37.38 13.26 6.67
CA ASP A 65 -37.31 12.92 8.08
C ASP A 65 -35.95 13.35 8.66
N PRO A 66 -35.90 14.38 9.51
CA PRO A 66 -34.64 14.86 10.10
C PRO A 66 -33.94 13.82 10.96
N ASP A 67 -34.68 12.90 11.59
CA ASP A 67 -34.13 11.90 12.50
C ASP A 67 -33.41 10.78 11.73
N LEU A 68 -33.78 10.58 10.46
CA LEU A 68 -33.13 9.63 9.54
C LEU A 68 -32.10 10.30 8.62
N LYS A 69 -31.81 11.60 8.82
CA LYS A 69 -30.88 12.34 7.95
C LYS A 69 -29.45 11.87 8.08
N ASN A 70 -29.04 11.52 9.30
CA ASN A 70 -27.71 11.01 9.62
C ASN A 70 -27.88 9.65 10.29
N ALA A 71 -27.10 8.68 9.85
CA ALA A 71 -27.08 7.33 10.39
C ALA A 71 -25.64 6.83 10.53
N ILE A 72 -25.46 5.83 11.37
CA ILE A 72 -24.19 5.14 11.55
C ILE A 72 -24.21 3.88 10.71
N ALA A 73 -23.13 3.62 9.98
CA ALA A 73 -22.92 2.39 9.23
C ALA A 73 -21.60 1.74 9.62
N LYS A 74 -21.60 0.41 9.65
CA LYS A 74 -20.39 -0.39 9.89
C LYS A 74 -19.97 -1.12 8.63
N VAL A 75 -18.67 -1.32 8.46
CA VAL A 75 -18.14 -2.23 7.44
C VAL A 75 -18.51 -3.66 7.80
N THR A 76 -19.16 -4.38 6.88
CA THR A 76 -19.57 -5.78 7.08
C THR A 76 -18.95 -6.76 6.10
N ALA A 77 -18.48 -6.28 4.95
CA ALA A 77 -17.71 -7.10 4.02
C ALA A 77 -16.79 -6.21 3.16
N LEU A 78 -15.59 -6.71 2.89
CA LEU A 78 -14.66 -6.17 1.92
C LEU A 78 -13.79 -7.31 1.37
N PHE A 79 -13.16 -7.12 0.21
CA PHE A 79 -12.17 -8.08 -0.26
C PHE A 79 -10.84 -7.85 0.45
N ALA A 80 -10.42 -8.80 1.29
CA ALA A 80 -9.14 -8.72 1.98
C ALA A 80 -7.94 -9.15 1.09
N GLN A 81 -8.23 -9.85 -0.01
CA GLN A 81 -7.24 -10.55 -0.84
C GLN A 81 -7.10 -9.96 -2.25
N THR A 82 -7.89 -8.95 -2.59
CA THR A 82 -7.87 -8.27 -3.90
C THR A 82 -7.86 -6.76 -3.70
N ASP A 83 -7.34 -6.03 -4.69
CA ASP A 83 -7.22 -4.57 -4.69
C ASP A 83 -8.49 -3.86 -5.18
N ASP A 84 -9.62 -4.58 -5.25
CA ASP A 84 -10.92 -3.98 -5.58
C ASP A 84 -11.29 -2.94 -4.51
N GLU A 85 -11.36 -1.67 -4.91
CA GLU A 85 -11.70 -0.54 -4.05
C GLU A 85 -13.20 -0.49 -3.76
N VAL A 86 -13.72 -1.53 -3.10
CA VAL A 86 -15.13 -1.68 -2.77
C VAL A 86 -15.34 -2.22 -1.36
N VAL A 87 -16.31 -1.65 -0.66
CA VAL A 87 -16.71 -2.06 0.69
C VAL A 87 -18.23 -2.09 0.80
N LEU A 88 -18.73 -3.12 1.48
CA LEU A 88 -20.11 -3.23 1.94
C LEU A 88 -20.23 -2.65 3.35
N LEU A 89 -21.07 -1.64 3.48
CA LEU A 89 -21.50 -1.08 4.75
C LEU A 89 -22.92 -1.57 5.07
N GLU A 90 -23.24 -1.70 6.35
CA GLU A 90 -24.59 -1.94 6.85
C GLU A 90 -24.97 -0.90 7.90
N LEU A 91 -26.14 -0.30 7.75
CA LEU A 91 -26.68 0.63 8.74
C LEU A 91 -26.95 -0.09 10.06
N GLU A 92 -26.51 0.50 11.18
CA GLU A 92 -26.76 -0.07 12.50
C GLU A 92 -28.26 -0.15 12.84
N SER A 93 -29.06 0.80 12.35
CA SER A 93 -30.51 0.80 12.56
C SER A 93 -31.24 -0.19 11.66
N SER A 94 -30.63 -0.58 10.53
CA SER A 94 -31.28 -1.28 9.40
C SER A 94 -32.56 -0.60 8.88
N VAL A 95 -32.77 0.70 9.20
CA VAL A 95 -33.92 1.49 8.76
C VAL A 95 -33.48 2.50 7.71
N LEU A 96 -34.14 2.48 6.56
CA LEU A 96 -33.96 3.47 5.50
C LEU A 96 -35.06 4.52 5.51
N PRO A 97 -34.76 5.78 5.12
CA PRO A 97 -35.79 6.76 4.78
C PRO A 97 -36.73 6.23 3.68
N VAL A 98 -38.01 6.61 3.74
CA VAL A 98 -39.03 6.14 2.78
C VAL A 98 -38.76 6.59 1.34
N GLU A 99 -38.07 7.72 1.16
CA GLU A 99 -37.66 8.21 -0.16
C GLU A 99 -36.55 7.35 -0.79
N VAL A 100 -35.80 6.61 0.03
CA VAL A 100 -34.66 5.84 -0.44
C VAL A 100 -35.12 4.54 -1.09
N LYS A 101 -34.70 4.32 -2.34
CA LYS A 101 -34.96 3.09 -3.08
C LYS A 101 -33.63 2.46 -3.49
N PRO A 102 -33.33 1.22 -3.05
CA PRO A 102 -32.10 0.54 -3.40
C PRO A 102 -31.83 0.51 -4.91
N ALA A 103 -30.57 0.68 -5.27
CA ALA A 103 -30.09 0.53 -6.64
C ALA A 103 -30.29 -0.90 -7.14
N ILE A 104 -30.74 -1.05 -8.38
CA ILE A 104 -30.81 -2.34 -9.09
C ILE A 104 -29.50 -2.53 -9.84
N LEU A 105 -28.79 -3.60 -9.50
CA LEU A 105 -27.43 -3.89 -9.93
C LEU A 105 -27.40 -4.85 -11.12
N ALA A 106 -26.43 -4.67 -12.03
CA ALA A 106 -26.08 -5.64 -13.07
C ALA A 106 -24.58 -5.59 -13.36
N THR A 107 -24.05 -6.56 -14.12
CA THR A 107 -22.65 -6.49 -14.60
C THR A 107 -22.50 -5.44 -15.71
N ALA A 108 -21.29 -4.90 -15.90
CA ALA A 108 -21.00 -3.96 -16.98
C ALA A 108 -20.83 -4.62 -18.37
N GLN A 109 -20.88 -5.95 -18.46
CA GLN A 109 -20.52 -6.70 -19.67
C GLN A 109 -21.37 -6.34 -20.90
N GLU A 110 -22.66 -6.10 -20.71
CA GLU A 110 -23.59 -5.69 -21.79
C GLU A 110 -23.76 -4.15 -21.89
N SER A 111 -22.91 -3.40 -21.17
CA SER A 111 -23.00 -1.95 -21.06
C SER A 111 -21.93 -1.20 -21.87
N VAL A 112 -21.01 -1.93 -22.52
CA VAL A 112 -19.98 -1.35 -23.38
C VAL A 112 -20.60 -0.53 -24.51
N GLY A 113 -20.18 0.73 -24.64
CA GLY A 113 -20.71 1.72 -25.58
C GLY A 113 -21.96 2.47 -25.11
N ASN A 114 -22.57 2.07 -23.99
CA ASN A 114 -23.75 2.76 -23.46
C ASN A 114 -23.38 4.07 -22.77
N LYS A 115 -24.36 4.97 -22.67
CA LYS A 115 -24.25 6.19 -21.88
C LYS A 115 -24.48 5.87 -20.41
N PHE A 116 -23.68 6.47 -19.55
CA PHE A 116 -23.92 6.44 -18.12
C PHE A 116 -24.24 7.82 -17.56
N VAL A 117 -24.97 7.81 -16.45
CA VAL A 117 -25.08 8.94 -15.53
C VAL A 117 -24.63 8.52 -14.14
N SER A 118 -24.08 9.46 -13.39
CA SER A 118 -23.69 9.29 -12.00
C SER A 118 -23.98 10.57 -11.23
N PHE A 119 -24.09 10.45 -9.91
CA PHE A 119 -24.22 11.59 -9.00
C PHE A 119 -23.34 11.33 -7.79
N GLY A 120 -22.48 12.29 -7.45
CA GLY A 120 -21.57 12.17 -6.32
C GLY A 120 -21.26 13.52 -5.70
N TYR A 121 -20.73 13.52 -4.48
CA TYR A 121 -20.56 14.71 -3.65
C TYR A 121 -19.26 15.47 -3.89
N ARG A 122 -18.84 15.56 -5.15
CA ARG A 122 -17.82 16.53 -5.56
C ARG A 122 -18.28 17.97 -5.31
N CYS A 123 -17.31 18.85 -5.07
CA CYS A 123 -17.53 20.27 -4.81
C CYS A 123 -17.28 21.11 -6.08
N LEU A 124 -18.15 22.09 -6.36
CA LEU A 124 -17.93 23.10 -7.40
C LEU A 124 -18.48 24.44 -6.92
N GLY A 125 -17.58 25.34 -6.50
CA GLY A 125 -17.97 26.60 -5.89
C GLY A 125 -18.86 26.36 -4.65
N ASN A 126 -20.08 26.91 -4.67
CA ASN A 126 -21.04 26.78 -3.57
C ASN A 126 -21.93 25.52 -3.64
N TYR A 127 -21.69 24.64 -4.61
CA TYR A 127 -22.49 23.43 -4.82
C TYR A 127 -21.69 22.19 -4.37
N GLN A 128 -22.35 21.31 -3.61
CA GLN A 128 -21.82 19.99 -3.22
C GLN A 128 -22.88 18.93 -3.60
N GLY A 129 -22.47 17.92 -4.37
CA GLY A 129 -23.41 16.96 -4.97
C GLY A 129 -23.76 17.36 -6.40
N LEU A 130 -23.09 16.76 -7.38
CA LEU A 130 -23.18 17.15 -8.77
C LEU A 130 -23.29 15.93 -9.69
N PRO A 131 -24.01 16.06 -10.82
CA PRO A 131 -24.08 14.98 -11.79
C PRO A 131 -22.78 14.86 -12.59
N ALA A 132 -22.50 13.64 -13.01
CA ALA A 132 -21.57 13.30 -14.08
C ALA A 132 -22.28 12.47 -15.16
N ARG A 133 -21.85 12.61 -16.40
CA ARG A 133 -22.35 11.81 -17.54
C ARG A 133 -21.20 11.51 -18.49
N GLY A 134 -21.30 10.39 -19.18
CA GLY A 134 -20.26 9.94 -20.08
C GLY A 134 -20.64 8.68 -20.84
N TYR A 135 -19.61 7.96 -21.28
CA TYR A 135 -19.74 6.67 -21.94
C TYR A 135 -19.02 5.60 -21.14
N ILE A 136 -19.55 4.39 -21.17
CA ILE A 136 -18.89 3.18 -20.69
C ILE A 136 -18.10 2.65 -21.89
N ASP A 137 -16.79 2.85 -21.90
CA ASP A 137 -15.99 2.60 -23.09
C ASP A 137 -15.64 1.12 -23.28
N GLY A 138 -15.58 0.37 -22.17
CA GLY A 138 -15.21 -1.04 -22.17
C GLY A 138 -14.45 -1.40 -20.92
N TYR A 139 -13.59 -2.40 -21.03
CA TYR A 139 -12.73 -2.86 -19.95
C TYR A 139 -11.29 -2.44 -20.22
N ALA A 140 -10.61 -1.95 -19.20
CA ALA A 140 -9.20 -1.67 -19.26
C ALA A 140 -8.43 -2.97 -18.99
N GLN A 141 -7.63 -3.39 -19.99
CA GLN A 141 -6.70 -4.48 -19.77
C GLN A 141 -5.56 -3.97 -18.91
N GLN A 142 -5.41 -4.59 -17.75
CA GLN A 142 -4.29 -4.33 -16.87
C GLN A 142 -2.99 -4.75 -17.56
N LYS A 143 -1.94 -3.92 -17.46
CA LYS A 143 -0.62 -4.30 -18.00
C LYS A 143 -0.14 -5.54 -17.27
N GLN A 144 0.59 -6.42 -17.96
CA GLN A 144 1.17 -7.62 -17.33
C GLN A 144 2.12 -7.28 -16.16
N GLU A 145 2.64 -6.06 -16.11
CA GLU A 145 3.54 -5.53 -15.07
C GLU A 145 2.79 -4.74 -13.99
N ASP A 146 1.48 -4.54 -14.12
CA ASP A 146 0.66 -3.90 -13.11
C ASP A 146 0.24 -4.95 -12.07
N TRP A 147 0.56 -4.65 -10.81
CA TRP A 147 0.57 -5.58 -9.68
C TRP A 147 -0.78 -5.68 -8.96
N ARG A 148 -1.77 -4.84 -9.31
CA ARG A 148 -3.10 -4.93 -8.67
C ARG A 148 -3.74 -6.27 -8.99
N ILE A 149 -4.35 -6.91 -8.00
CA ILE A 149 -5.11 -8.14 -8.22
C ILE A 149 -6.57 -7.81 -8.05
N LEU A 150 -7.29 -7.75 -9.17
CA LEU A 150 -8.69 -7.37 -9.21
C LEU A 150 -9.54 -8.61 -9.50
N GLN A 151 -10.69 -8.70 -8.85
CA GLN A 151 -11.68 -9.76 -9.11
C GLN A 151 -12.29 -9.66 -10.52
N ALA A 152 -12.26 -8.47 -11.12
CA ALA A 152 -12.71 -8.20 -12.48
C ALA A 152 -11.87 -7.08 -13.12
N GLU A 153 -11.83 -7.06 -14.46
CA GLU A 153 -11.24 -5.94 -15.19
C GLU A 153 -11.96 -4.63 -14.86
N MET A 154 -11.19 -3.53 -14.78
CA MET A 154 -11.74 -2.21 -14.50
C MET A 154 -12.61 -1.72 -15.66
N VAL A 155 -13.79 -1.19 -15.35
CA VAL A 155 -14.66 -0.55 -16.33
C VAL A 155 -14.09 0.83 -16.65
N MET A 156 -13.74 1.06 -17.91
CA MET A 156 -13.25 2.35 -18.40
C MET A 156 -14.43 3.25 -18.76
N LEU A 157 -14.35 4.51 -18.31
CA LEU A 157 -15.38 5.53 -18.50
C LEU A 157 -14.78 6.81 -19.08
N THR A 158 -15.42 7.40 -20.09
CA THR A 158 -15.07 8.73 -20.59
C THR A 158 -16.02 9.78 -20.01
N SER A 159 -15.52 10.72 -19.21
CA SER A 159 -16.28 11.82 -18.62
C SER A 159 -15.38 12.99 -18.20
N LYS A 160 -15.87 14.22 -18.43
CA LYS A 160 -15.24 15.48 -18.00
C LYS A 160 -15.62 15.92 -16.59
N GLN A 161 -16.49 15.16 -15.93
CA GLN A 161 -17.24 15.62 -14.76
C GLN A 161 -17.03 14.76 -13.52
N ILE A 162 -16.35 13.62 -13.66
CA ILE A 162 -15.91 12.82 -12.51
C ILE A 162 -14.70 13.55 -11.91
N ASP A 163 -14.70 13.69 -10.60
CA ASP A 163 -13.69 14.45 -9.85
C ASP A 163 -13.73 14.01 -8.38
N SER A 164 -12.79 14.52 -7.57
CA SER A 164 -12.71 14.31 -6.13
C SER A 164 -14.05 14.52 -5.43
N GLY A 165 -14.44 13.54 -4.60
CA GLY A 165 -15.74 13.46 -3.94
C GLY A 165 -16.78 12.61 -4.67
N MET A 166 -16.52 12.16 -5.91
CA MET A 166 -17.37 11.18 -6.62
C MET A 166 -16.98 9.71 -6.38
N SER A 167 -15.85 9.42 -5.74
CA SER A 167 -15.47 8.05 -5.41
C SER A 167 -16.56 7.34 -4.60
N GLY A 168 -16.86 6.10 -4.98
CA GLY A 168 -17.94 5.28 -4.47
C GLY A 168 -19.33 5.59 -5.05
N ALA A 169 -19.45 6.55 -5.98
CA ALA A 169 -20.72 6.84 -6.65
C ALA A 169 -21.08 5.75 -7.68
N ALA A 170 -22.38 5.49 -7.84
CA ALA A 170 -22.90 4.54 -8.81
C ALA A 170 -22.72 5.00 -10.26
N VAL A 171 -22.36 4.07 -11.14
CA VAL A 171 -22.38 4.21 -12.60
C VAL A 171 -23.69 3.60 -13.12
N LEU A 172 -24.69 4.44 -13.40
CA LEU A 172 -26.00 4.01 -13.90
C LEU A 172 -26.00 4.00 -15.44
N ASP A 173 -26.08 2.81 -16.04
CA ASP A 173 -26.32 2.63 -17.46
C ASP A 173 -27.73 3.11 -17.82
N GLN A 174 -27.83 4.15 -18.64
CA GLN A 174 -29.11 4.75 -19.02
C GLN A 174 -29.97 3.87 -19.92
N ASN A 175 -29.33 2.98 -20.69
CA ASN A 175 -30.01 2.11 -21.64
C ASN A 175 -30.62 0.90 -20.93
N ARG A 176 -29.86 0.33 -19.99
CA ARG A 176 -30.26 -0.87 -19.23
C ARG A 176 -31.02 -0.54 -17.95
N ASP A 177 -30.94 0.71 -17.50
CA ASP A 177 -31.51 1.15 -16.23
C ASP A 177 -30.98 0.32 -15.06
N ARG A 178 -29.65 0.12 -15.03
CA ARG A 178 -28.92 -0.68 -14.05
C ARG A 178 -27.66 0.04 -13.59
N VAL A 179 -27.35 -0.06 -12.30
CA VAL A 179 -26.05 0.32 -11.79
C VAL A 179 -25.08 -0.81 -12.11
N VAL A 180 -24.02 -0.48 -12.86
CA VAL A 180 -23.09 -1.46 -13.43
C VAL A 180 -21.66 -1.29 -12.96
N GLY A 181 -21.36 -0.20 -12.27
CA GLY A 181 -20.06 0.01 -11.68
C GLY A 181 -20.07 1.03 -10.56
N ILE A 182 -18.91 1.14 -9.92
CA ILE A 182 -18.65 2.01 -8.76
C ILE A 182 -17.45 2.88 -9.13
N ILE A 183 -17.63 4.20 -9.17
CA ILE A 183 -16.55 5.13 -9.53
C ILE A 183 -15.40 5.01 -8.52
N GLU A 184 -14.18 4.73 -9.01
CA GLU A 184 -12.98 4.60 -8.17
C GLU A 184 -12.03 5.78 -8.37
N ALA A 185 -11.60 6.03 -9.61
CA ALA A 185 -10.48 6.91 -9.91
C ALA A 185 -10.65 7.67 -11.22
N THR A 186 -9.97 8.82 -11.31
CA THR A 186 -9.79 9.59 -12.54
C THR A 186 -8.32 9.55 -12.94
N TRP A 187 -8.02 9.46 -14.23
CA TRP A 187 -6.65 9.54 -14.72
C TRP A 187 -6.17 11.00 -14.72
N ASP A 188 -5.17 11.33 -13.89
CA ASP A 188 -4.54 12.65 -13.92
C ASP A 188 -3.44 12.69 -14.96
N SER A 189 -3.79 13.16 -16.16
CA SER A 189 -2.84 13.41 -17.22
C SER A 189 -2.01 14.65 -16.87
N ALA A 190 -0.93 14.49 -16.11
CA ALA A 190 0.03 15.54 -15.75
C ALA A 190 0.69 16.19 -16.99
N GLY A 191 -0.07 16.98 -17.76
CA GLY A 191 0.35 17.70 -18.96
C GLY A 191 0.07 17.02 -20.32
N ASN A 192 -0.46 15.80 -20.38
CA ASN A 192 -0.81 15.16 -21.65
C ASN A 192 -2.29 15.37 -22.00
N ALA A 193 -2.61 15.95 -23.16
CA ALA A 193 -4.01 16.19 -23.55
C ALA A 193 -4.78 14.91 -23.91
N GLN A 194 -4.08 13.82 -24.16
CA GLN A 194 -4.65 12.49 -24.44
C GLN A 194 -5.07 11.85 -23.11
N ASP A 195 -6.25 11.24 -23.09
CA ASP A 195 -6.82 10.50 -21.94
C ASP A 195 -7.21 11.32 -20.71
N ARG A 196 -7.24 12.66 -20.81
CA ARG A 196 -7.69 13.57 -19.73
C ARG A 196 -9.08 13.25 -19.18
N ASP A 197 -9.98 12.74 -20.02
CA ASP A 197 -11.36 12.47 -19.66
C ASP A 197 -11.56 10.98 -19.27
N THR A 198 -10.49 10.23 -19.06
CA THR A 198 -10.53 8.79 -18.73
C THR A 198 -10.69 8.59 -17.24
N ASN A 199 -11.64 7.73 -16.87
CA ASN A 199 -11.97 7.39 -15.49
C ASN A 199 -12.19 5.89 -15.39
N PHE A 200 -12.11 5.36 -14.17
CA PHE A 200 -12.24 3.93 -13.90
C PHE A 200 -13.30 3.68 -12.85
N ALA A 201 -14.01 2.56 -13.02
CA ALA A 201 -14.97 2.05 -12.09
C ALA A 201 -14.79 0.55 -11.85
N VAL A 202 -15.04 0.12 -10.62
CA VAL A 202 -15.13 -1.30 -10.26
C VAL A 202 -16.41 -1.88 -10.88
N ASP A 203 -16.34 -3.00 -11.59
CA ASP A 203 -17.52 -3.68 -12.14
C ASP A 203 -18.41 -4.22 -11.00
N CYS A 204 -19.71 -3.95 -11.04
CA CYS A 204 -20.66 -4.50 -10.07
C CYS A 204 -20.68 -6.03 -10.03
N ARG A 205 -20.11 -6.72 -11.03
CA ARG A 205 -19.81 -8.17 -10.98
C ARG A 205 -19.18 -8.58 -9.66
N VAL A 206 -18.21 -7.82 -9.15
CA VAL A 206 -17.49 -8.19 -7.92
C VAL A 206 -18.42 -8.26 -6.72
N LEU A 207 -19.51 -7.48 -6.69
CA LEU A 207 -20.47 -7.48 -5.59
C LEU A 207 -21.19 -8.82 -5.41
N SER A 208 -21.22 -9.68 -6.43
CA SER A 208 -21.79 -11.03 -6.32
C SER A 208 -20.85 -12.06 -5.69
N LEU A 209 -19.57 -11.72 -5.53
CA LEU A 209 -18.54 -12.62 -5.02
C LEU A 209 -18.46 -12.56 -3.49
N SER A 210 -17.95 -13.64 -2.89
CA SER A 210 -17.65 -13.68 -1.45
C SER A 210 -16.50 -12.73 -1.09
N PRO A 211 -16.62 -11.90 -0.03
CA PRO A 211 -17.62 -11.99 1.04
C PRO A 211 -18.88 -11.11 0.88
N ILE A 212 -19.02 -10.36 -0.22
CA ILE A 212 -20.11 -9.39 -0.40
C ILE A 212 -21.45 -10.07 -0.77
N CYS A 213 -21.44 -11.04 -1.68
CA CYS A 213 -22.56 -11.94 -2.00
C CYS A 213 -23.92 -11.26 -2.31
N LEU A 214 -23.92 -10.09 -2.94
CA LEU A 214 -25.12 -9.39 -3.37
C LEU A 214 -25.73 -10.01 -4.64
N GLN A 215 -27.05 -9.95 -4.74
CA GLN A 215 -27.77 -10.36 -5.94
C GLN A 215 -27.63 -9.29 -7.03
N ILE A 216 -27.10 -9.68 -8.20
CA ILE A 216 -26.93 -8.80 -9.36
C ILE A 216 -27.53 -9.47 -10.60
N GLU A 217 -28.15 -8.69 -11.48
CA GLU A 217 -28.68 -9.21 -12.74
C GLU A 217 -27.54 -9.50 -13.74
N GLY A 218 -27.63 -10.64 -14.44
CA GLY A 218 -26.60 -11.04 -15.42
C GLY A 218 -25.37 -11.72 -14.82
N SER A 219 -25.34 -11.92 -13.50
CA SER A 219 -24.47 -12.93 -12.89
C SER A 219 -24.93 -14.32 -13.37
N LEU A 220 -24.09 -15.00 -14.13
CA LEU A 220 -24.29 -16.43 -14.37
C LEU A 220 -24.22 -17.11 -12.99
N THR A 221 -25.31 -17.74 -12.55
CA THR A 221 -25.21 -18.87 -11.61
C THR A 221 -24.58 -20.04 -12.36
N GLU A 222 -23.36 -19.88 -12.82
CA GLU A 222 -22.48 -21.02 -13.00
C GLU A 222 -22.01 -21.37 -11.60
N ASP A 223 -22.54 -22.48 -11.10
CA ASP A 223 -21.79 -23.36 -10.21
C ASP A 223 -20.39 -23.50 -10.82
N ILE A 224 -19.47 -22.60 -10.44
CA ILE A 224 -18.06 -22.90 -10.56
C ILE A 224 -17.88 -24.06 -9.61
N ASP A 225 -17.84 -25.24 -10.22
CA ASP A 225 -17.57 -26.51 -9.60
C ASP A 225 -16.53 -26.29 -8.49
N ALA A 226 -17.00 -26.48 -7.26
CA ALA A 226 -16.22 -26.49 -6.05
C ALA A 226 -15.33 -27.74 -6.04
N THR A 227 -14.46 -27.85 -7.03
CA THR A 227 -13.34 -28.78 -7.13
C THR A 227 -12.01 -28.03 -6.98
N ILE A 228 -11.98 -27.07 -6.05
CA ILE A 228 -10.84 -27.01 -5.14
C ILE A 228 -11.29 -27.85 -3.93
N PRO A 229 -10.60 -28.95 -3.59
CA PRO A 229 -11.03 -29.82 -2.50
C PRO A 229 -11.22 -29.02 -1.22
N PRO A 230 -12.25 -29.35 -0.41
CA PRO A 230 -12.42 -28.73 0.88
C PRO A 230 -11.26 -29.21 1.76
N THR A 231 -10.24 -28.38 1.94
CA THR A 231 -9.39 -28.53 3.12
C THR A 231 -10.26 -28.09 4.28
N GLN A 232 -10.87 -29.07 4.95
CA GLN A 232 -11.59 -28.84 6.19
C GLN A 232 -10.75 -27.97 7.13
N GLY A 233 -11.31 -26.83 7.49
CA GLY A 233 -10.68 -25.84 8.33
C GLY A 233 -11.68 -24.79 8.78
N GLU A 234 -12.83 -25.21 9.34
CA GLU A 234 -13.41 -24.42 10.42
C GLU A 234 -12.35 -24.34 11.53
N ARG A 235 -11.57 -23.26 11.57
CA ARG A 235 -10.80 -22.83 12.74
C ARG A 235 -10.77 -21.31 12.76
N SER A 236 -11.56 -20.77 13.69
CA SER A 236 -11.26 -19.63 14.57
C SER A 236 -10.21 -18.62 14.11
N ASN A 237 -10.56 -17.33 14.26
CA ASN A 237 -9.65 -16.17 14.41
C ASN A 237 -8.68 -16.29 15.63
N GLU A 238 -8.26 -17.50 15.98
CA GLU A 238 -7.29 -17.86 17.01
C GLU A 238 -6.16 -18.71 16.39
N THR A 239 -5.59 -18.39 15.22
CA THR A 239 -4.31 -19.01 14.79
C THR A 239 -3.51 -18.21 13.73
N ILE A 240 -3.07 -16.98 14.03
CA ILE A 240 -1.67 -16.58 13.70
C ILE A 240 -0.76 -16.85 14.92
N GLU A 241 -1.34 -17.30 16.05
CA GLU A 241 -0.57 -17.59 17.26
C GLU A 241 0.21 -18.90 17.27
N THR A 242 0.13 -19.75 16.24
CA THR A 242 0.79 -21.07 16.33
C THR A 242 1.24 -21.62 14.97
N ALA A 243 2.34 -21.07 14.42
CA ALA A 243 3.37 -21.83 13.68
C ALA A 243 4.56 -20.96 13.19
N MET A 244 5.01 -19.93 13.92
CA MET A 244 6.39 -19.45 13.67
C MET A 244 7.35 -20.48 14.28
N ARG A 245 7.95 -21.35 13.45
CA ARG A 245 9.14 -22.10 13.86
C ARG A 245 10.33 -21.15 13.81
N GLN A 246 11.36 -21.41 14.62
CA GLN A 246 12.52 -20.52 14.70
C GLN A 246 13.06 -20.24 13.29
N PRO A 247 13.16 -18.97 12.87
CA PRO A 247 13.62 -18.64 11.53
C PRO A 247 15.03 -19.15 11.30
N LYS A 248 15.34 -19.43 10.03
CA LYS A 248 16.68 -19.89 9.64
C LYS A 248 17.68 -18.79 10.01
N ARG A 249 18.68 -19.14 10.83
CA ARG A 249 19.62 -18.21 11.51
C ARG A 249 20.40 -17.25 10.61
N LEU A 250 20.40 -17.42 9.28
CA LEU A 250 21.02 -16.53 8.32
C LEU A 250 20.50 -16.95 6.93
N LEU A 251 19.95 -16.03 6.15
CA LEU A 251 19.79 -16.26 4.71
C LEU A 251 20.89 -15.50 3.97
N ASP A 252 21.59 -16.28 3.14
CA ASP A 252 22.85 -15.98 2.47
C ASP A 252 22.82 -14.67 1.67
N ASP A 253 24.00 -14.02 1.58
CA ASP A 253 24.39 -12.87 0.74
C ASP A 253 24.90 -11.60 1.48
N ILE A 254 25.23 -11.67 2.78
CA ILE A 254 25.99 -10.56 3.42
C ILE A 254 27.34 -10.40 2.71
N PRO A 255 27.69 -9.20 2.21
CA PRO A 255 28.97 -8.96 1.54
C PRO A 255 30.16 -9.40 2.40
N ALA A 256 31.16 -10.01 1.76
CA ALA A 256 32.36 -10.45 2.47
C ALA A 256 33.05 -9.26 3.17
N PRO A 257 33.61 -9.46 4.38
CA PRO A 257 34.30 -8.40 5.09
C PRO A 257 35.41 -7.78 4.24
N LEU A 258 35.51 -6.46 4.26
CA LEU A 258 36.58 -5.75 3.55
C LEU A 258 37.93 -6.08 4.19
N SER A 259 38.94 -6.29 3.34
CA SER A 259 40.33 -6.55 3.78
C SER A 259 41.00 -5.33 4.44
N ALA A 260 40.48 -4.13 4.19
CA ALA A 260 40.90 -2.89 4.81
C ALA A 260 39.70 -2.01 5.17
N TRP A 261 39.76 -1.39 6.35
CA TRP A 261 38.73 -0.50 6.89
C TRP A 261 39.37 0.72 7.56
N VAL A 262 38.76 1.90 7.41
CA VAL A 262 39.19 3.14 8.08
C VAL A 262 37.97 4.02 8.37
N GLY A 263 37.89 4.54 9.59
CA GLY A 263 36.91 5.55 9.97
C GLY A 263 35.50 4.99 10.18
N ARG A 264 34.51 5.90 10.12
CA ARG A 264 33.07 5.64 10.27
C ARG A 264 32.62 5.23 11.67
N GLU A 265 33.44 5.48 12.69
CA GLU A 265 33.13 5.15 14.08
C GLU A 265 31.79 5.76 14.51
N ASP A 266 31.53 7.01 14.14
CA ASP A 266 30.27 7.71 14.44
C ASP A 266 29.05 7.02 13.81
N LEU A 267 29.17 6.50 12.58
CA LEU A 267 28.09 5.78 11.90
C LEU A 267 27.83 4.43 12.58
N LEU A 268 28.89 3.67 12.86
CA LEU A 268 28.79 2.36 13.52
C LEU A 268 28.20 2.50 14.94
N GLN A 269 28.58 3.55 15.64
CA GLN A 269 28.02 3.89 16.95
C GLN A 269 26.53 4.25 16.83
N ALA A 270 26.16 5.14 15.91
CA ALA A 270 24.76 5.52 15.70
C ALA A 270 23.87 4.32 15.33
N LEU A 271 24.36 3.38 14.51
CA LEU A 271 23.64 2.14 14.20
C LEU A 271 23.45 1.26 15.44
N SER A 272 24.48 1.15 16.28
CA SER A 272 24.42 0.36 17.51
C SER A 272 23.49 0.98 18.56
N GLU A 273 23.49 2.31 18.67
CA GLU A 273 22.57 3.06 19.52
C GLU A 273 21.12 2.89 19.05
N ALA A 274 20.85 3.10 17.76
CA ALA A 274 19.52 2.91 17.18
C ALA A 274 19.02 1.47 17.33
N TRP A 275 19.89 0.46 17.18
CA TRP A 275 19.50 -0.92 17.45
C TRP A 275 19.05 -1.11 18.89
N LEU A 276 19.74 -0.53 19.87
CA LEU A 276 19.40 -0.68 21.29
C LEU A 276 18.12 0.05 21.70
N ASP A 277 17.75 1.10 20.97
CA ASP A 277 16.66 2.00 21.31
C ASP A 277 15.36 1.57 20.58
N PRO A 278 14.30 1.16 21.32
CA PRO A 278 13.05 0.73 20.72
C PRO A 278 12.31 1.84 19.95
N ASP A 279 12.66 3.10 20.18
CA ASP A 279 12.08 4.22 19.44
C ASP A 279 12.68 4.35 18.03
N TYR A 280 13.70 3.56 17.67
CA TYR A 280 14.24 3.49 16.31
C TYR A 280 13.93 2.14 15.66
N CYS A 281 13.13 2.17 14.60
CA CYS A 281 12.78 0.98 13.84
C CYS A 281 13.51 0.93 12.51
N ILE A 282 13.80 2.10 11.92
CA ILE A 282 14.44 2.18 10.61
C ILE A 282 15.55 3.22 10.64
N ILE A 283 16.71 2.87 10.08
CA ILE A 283 17.77 3.84 9.79
C ILE A 283 18.16 3.79 8.31
N GLY A 284 18.16 4.97 7.67
CA GLY A 284 18.62 5.14 6.30
C GLY A 284 20.08 5.58 6.26
N LEU A 285 20.96 4.79 5.68
CA LEU A 285 22.29 5.24 5.26
C LEU A 285 22.15 5.89 3.89
N ILE A 286 22.26 7.22 3.83
CA ILE A 286 22.04 8.01 2.61
C ILE A 286 23.38 8.55 2.12
N GLY A 287 23.64 8.47 0.82
CA GLY A 287 24.88 8.98 0.23
C GLY A 287 25.04 8.62 -1.23
N PHE A 288 25.93 9.29 -1.95
CA PHE A 288 26.20 9.00 -3.35
C PHE A 288 26.80 7.59 -3.58
N GLY A 289 26.84 7.19 -4.85
CA GLY A 289 27.46 5.94 -5.25
C GLY A 289 28.95 5.91 -4.88
N GLY A 290 29.42 4.78 -4.33
CA GLY A 290 30.84 4.61 -3.99
C GLY A 290 31.29 5.18 -2.64
N GLU A 291 30.40 5.75 -1.81
CA GLU A 291 30.78 6.29 -0.49
C GLU A 291 30.90 5.24 0.64
N GLY A 292 30.46 4.01 0.36
CA GLY A 292 30.66 2.85 1.24
C GLY A 292 29.47 2.49 2.14
N LYS A 293 28.23 2.87 1.78
CA LYS A 293 27.01 2.55 2.56
C LYS A 293 26.85 1.05 2.85
N THR A 294 26.89 0.22 1.82
CA THR A 294 26.86 -1.25 1.90
C THR A 294 27.96 -1.78 2.82
N SER A 295 29.16 -1.21 2.71
CA SER A 295 30.31 -1.61 3.53
C SER A 295 30.13 -1.25 5.00
N VAL A 296 29.52 -0.10 5.32
CA VAL A 296 29.14 0.29 6.69
C VAL A 296 28.10 -0.67 7.26
N ALA A 297 27.06 -0.99 6.48
CA ALA A 297 26.03 -1.95 6.88
C ALA A 297 26.62 -3.33 7.19
N ALA A 298 27.41 -3.90 6.27
CA ALA A 298 28.06 -5.20 6.46
C ALA A 298 29.02 -5.21 7.65
N ARG A 299 29.80 -4.13 7.82
CA ARG A 299 30.74 -3.98 8.93
C ARG A 299 30.03 -3.92 10.28
N TRP A 300 28.94 -3.16 10.37
CA TRP A 300 28.17 -3.02 11.58
C TRP A 300 27.55 -4.36 12.01
N ILE A 301 26.98 -5.13 11.08
CA ILE A 301 26.46 -6.48 11.38
C ILE A 301 27.56 -7.40 11.90
N GLU A 302 28.73 -7.37 11.27
CA GLU A 302 29.90 -8.15 11.70
C GLU A 302 30.29 -7.82 13.15
N GLU A 303 30.26 -6.54 13.53
CA GLU A 303 30.53 -6.09 14.89
C GLU A 303 29.41 -6.50 15.84
N LEU A 304 28.14 -6.24 15.50
CA LEU A 304 26.96 -6.61 16.29
C LEU A 304 26.95 -8.10 16.66
N LEU A 305 27.18 -8.97 15.67
CA LEU A 305 27.20 -10.44 15.85
C LEU A 305 28.41 -10.94 16.67
N ARG A 306 29.48 -10.13 16.78
CA ARG A 306 30.67 -10.43 17.60
C ARG A 306 30.62 -9.85 19.01
N HIS A 307 29.65 -8.98 19.31
CA HIS A 307 29.50 -8.33 20.61
C HIS A 307 28.40 -9.04 21.44
N PRO A 308 28.73 -10.12 22.19
CA PRO A 308 27.74 -10.94 22.91
C PRO A 308 27.01 -10.21 24.04
N SER A 309 27.47 -9.02 24.44
CA SER A 309 26.80 -8.16 25.42
C SER A 309 25.63 -7.36 24.84
N LEU A 310 25.54 -7.24 23.51
CA LEU A 310 24.41 -6.58 22.83
C LEU A 310 23.29 -7.59 22.57
N PRO A 311 22.00 -7.17 22.59
CA PRO A 311 20.89 -8.00 22.15
C PRO A 311 21.16 -8.52 20.73
N GLN A 312 21.22 -9.84 20.59
CA GLN A 312 21.46 -10.48 19.31
C GLN A 312 20.16 -10.55 18.51
N PRO A 313 20.21 -10.37 17.18
CA PRO A 313 19.05 -10.60 16.35
C PRO A 313 18.67 -12.08 16.36
N ASP A 314 17.38 -12.38 16.38
CA ASP A 314 16.86 -13.75 16.21
C ASP A 314 17.13 -14.28 14.79
N GLY A 315 17.37 -13.36 13.84
CA GLY A 315 17.99 -13.63 12.56
C GLY A 315 18.29 -12.35 11.78
N VAL A 316 19.09 -12.50 10.72
CA VAL A 316 19.45 -11.42 9.80
C VAL A 316 18.98 -11.77 8.39
N PHE A 317 18.24 -10.84 7.78
CA PHE A 317 17.78 -10.90 6.39
C PHE A 317 18.45 -9.78 5.59
N TRP A 318 19.24 -10.14 4.58
CA TRP A 318 19.89 -9.18 3.69
C TRP A 318 19.31 -9.29 2.28
N TRP A 319 18.88 -8.17 1.71
CA TRP A 319 18.43 -8.07 0.33
C TRP A 319 19.16 -6.96 -0.41
N ASP A 320 19.82 -7.31 -1.52
CA ASP A 320 20.50 -6.37 -2.41
C ASP A 320 19.63 -6.06 -3.62
N PHE A 321 18.96 -4.92 -3.60
CA PHE A 321 18.13 -4.45 -4.70
C PHE A 321 18.94 -4.10 -5.96
N ASN A 322 20.23 -3.77 -5.85
CA ASN A 322 21.06 -3.51 -7.04
C ASN A 322 21.21 -4.76 -7.90
N GLN A 323 21.25 -5.94 -7.27
CA GLN A 323 21.33 -7.23 -7.95
C GLN A 323 19.95 -7.81 -8.25
N LYS A 324 18.99 -7.62 -7.33
CA LYS A 324 17.65 -8.22 -7.36
C LYS A 324 16.59 -7.11 -7.18
N PRO A 325 16.28 -6.33 -8.24
CA PRO A 325 15.40 -5.16 -8.12
C PRO A 325 13.91 -5.52 -7.98
N TYR A 326 13.56 -6.81 -8.05
CA TYR A 326 12.18 -7.29 -8.06
C TYR A 326 11.62 -7.38 -6.64
N VAL A 327 10.65 -6.52 -6.33
CA VAL A 327 10.00 -6.45 -5.00
C VAL A 327 9.22 -7.71 -4.66
N ASP A 328 8.61 -8.37 -5.64
CA ASP A 328 7.89 -9.63 -5.41
C ASP A 328 8.84 -10.75 -4.97
N GLU A 329 10.03 -10.81 -5.56
CA GLU A 329 11.06 -11.77 -5.18
C GLU A 329 11.59 -11.48 -3.77
N PHE A 330 11.77 -10.20 -3.42
CA PHE A 330 12.10 -9.76 -2.07
C PHE A 330 11.08 -10.30 -1.06
N PHE A 331 9.79 -10.06 -1.27
CA PHE A 331 8.75 -10.55 -0.35
C PHE A 331 8.72 -12.07 -0.28
N SER A 332 8.79 -12.77 -1.42
CA SER A 332 8.87 -14.23 -1.45
C SER A 332 10.02 -14.75 -0.58
N LYS A 333 11.14 -14.04 -0.54
CA LYS A 333 12.32 -14.41 0.25
C LYS A 333 12.20 -14.03 1.72
N VAL A 334 11.53 -12.92 2.05
CA VAL A 334 11.16 -12.59 3.44
C VAL A 334 10.26 -13.68 4.02
N PHE A 335 9.29 -14.17 3.25
CA PHE A 335 8.40 -15.25 3.70
C PHE A 335 9.16 -16.57 3.94
N GLU A 336 10.05 -16.95 3.02
CA GLU A 336 10.92 -18.12 3.19
C GLU A 336 11.81 -17.96 4.44
N TYR A 337 12.33 -16.76 4.67
CA TYR A 337 13.22 -16.45 5.77
C TYR A 337 12.57 -16.58 7.15
N LEU A 338 11.35 -16.06 7.29
CA LEU A 338 10.60 -16.12 8.55
C LEU A 338 10.06 -17.53 8.88
N ASP A 339 10.40 -18.54 8.06
CA ASP A 339 9.97 -19.93 8.16
C ASP A 339 8.45 -20.06 8.37
N LEU A 340 7.69 -19.27 7.60
CA LEU A 340 6.22 -19.28 7.65
C LEU A 340 5.61 -20.56 7.03
N GLY A 341 6.39 -21.62 6.78
CA GLY A 341 5.96 -22.87 6.14
C GLY A 341 5.80 -22.77 4.61
N GLU A 342 5.29 -23.83 3.96
CA GLU A 342 4.86 -23.81 2.55
C GLU A 342 3.59 -22.95 2.39
N ILE A 343 3.67 -21.66 2.70
CA ILE A 343 2.68 -20.71 2.22
C ILE A 343 3.10 -20.37 0.80
N ASN A 344 2.23 -20.71 -0.16
CA ASN A 344 2.42 -20.30 -1.54
C ASN A 344 2.61 -18.77 -1.58
N PRO A 345 3.72 -18.23 -2.09
CA PRO A 345 3.93 -16.77 -2.18
C PRO A 345 2.78 -16.07 -2.92
N ASN A 346 2.11 -16.80 -3.81
CA ASN A 346 0.93 -16.36 -4.56
C ASN A 346 -0.39 -16.38 -3.75
N LEU A 347 -0.38 -16.82 -2.47
CA LEU A 347 -1.51 -16.73 -1.53
C LEU A 347 -1.43 -15.50 -0.62
N LEU A 348 -0.34 -14.72 -0.68
CA LEU A 348 -0.09 -13.55 0.16
C LEU A 348 -0.15 -12.29 -0.70
N VAL A 349 -1.37 -12.02 -1.15
CA VAL A 349 -1.65 -11.20 -2.34
C VAL A 349 -1.91 -9.71 -2.01
N SER A 350 -2.16 -9.36 -0.74
CA SER A 350 -2.51 -7.98 -0.38
C SER A 350 -1.44 -7.26 0.44
N VAL A 351 -1.39 -5.94 0.26
CA VAL A 351 -0.60 -4.99 1.06
C VAL A 351 -0.85 -5.17 2.58
N ASP A 352 -2.09 -5.52 2.94
CA ASP A 352 -2.52 -5.75 4.32
C ASP A 352 -1.85 -7.00 4.93
N VAL A 353 -1.63 -8.06 4.14
CA VAL A 353 -0.93 -9.28 4.59
C VAL A 353 0.57 -9.04 4.80
N LYS A 354 1.21 -8.21 3.97
CA LYS A 354 2.63 -7.85 4.08
C LYS A 354 2.90 -6.93 5.28
N ALA A 355 1.97 -6.03 5.60
CA ALA A 355 1.98 -5.27 6.85
C ALA A 355 1.74 -6.17 8.08
N GLU A 356 0.89 -7.18 7.95
CA GLU A 356 0.63 -8.16 9.00
C GLU A 356 1.85 -9.03 9.32
N ILE A 357 2.76 -9.28 8.36
CA ILE A 357 4.07 -9.91 8.63
C ILE A 357 4.77 -9.19 9.77
N ILE A 358 4.90 -7.86 9.63
CA ILE A 358 5.61 -7.00 10.56
C ILE A 358 4.92 -7.00 11.92
N ARG A 359 3.59 -6.87 11.95
CA ARG A 359 2.80 -6.92 13.18
C ARG A 359 2.85 -8.28 13.88
N SER A 360 3.07 -9.35 13.11
CA SER A 360 3.17 -10.72 13.61
C SER A 360 4.59 -11.11 14.05
N LEU A 361 5.60 -10.25 13.87
CA LEU A 361 6.98 -10.54 14.31
C LEU A 361 7.06 -10.59 15.83
N LYS A 362 7.10 -11.80 16.39
CA LYS A 362 7.30 -12.02 17.84
C LYS A 362 8.77 -11.93 18.30
N GLY A 363 9.71 -11.72 17.37
CA GLY A 363 11.15 -11.70 17.62
C GLY A 363 11.83 -10.41 17.18
N ARG A 364 13.13 -10.33 17.46
CA ARG A 364 14.01 -9.21 17.14
C ARG A 364 14.80 -9.51 15.86
N TYR A 365 14.21 -9.24 14.71
CA TYR A 365 14.85 -9.50 13.41
C TYR A 365 15.58 -8.28 12.89
N LEU A 366 16.67 -8.51 12.17
CA LEU A 366 17.40 -7.47 11.47
C LEU A 366 17.20 -7.60 9.96
N PHE A 367 16.59 -6.59 9.35
CA PHE A 367 16.43 -6.49 7.90
C PHE A 367 17.43 -5.49 7.32
N ILE A 368 18.05 -5.85 6.20
CA ILE A 368 18.91 -4.96 5.43
C ILE A 368 18.38 -4.87 4.02
N LEU A 369 17.98 -3.66 3.63
CA LEU A 369 17.55 -3.33 2.28
C LEU A 369 18.64 -2.49 1.62
N ASP A 370 19.54 -3.16 0.93
CA ASP A 370 20.71 -2.53 0.32
C ASP A 370 20.37 -2.07 -1.10
N GLY A 371 20.59 -0.79 -1.41
CA GLY A 371 20.44 -0.24 -2.75
C GLY A 371 19.01 0.08 -3.16
N ILE A 372 18.16 0.55 -2.24
CA ILE A 372 16.74 0.79 -2.52
C ILE A 372 16.52 1.88 -3.58
N GLU A 373 17.54 2.66 -3.95
CA GLU A 373 17.44 3.71 -4.97
C GLU A 373 16.96 3.20 -6.34
N VAL A 374 17.08 1.90 -6.63
CA VAL A 374 16.61 1.30 -7.89
C VAL A 374 15.10 1.16 -7.94
N VAL A 375 14.43 1.20 -6.78
CA VAL A 375 12.98 1.19 -6.61
C VAL A 375 12.47 2.51 -6.02
N GLN A 376 13.23 3.60 -6.22
CA GLN A 376 12.84 4.97 -5.92
C GLN A 376 12.77 5.81 -7.20
N HIS A 377 11.95 6.86 -7.17
CA HIS A 377 11.98 7.92 -8.16
C HIS A 377 13.33 8.64 -8.10
N GLN A 378 14.09 8.61 -9.20
CA GLN A 378 15.47 9.12 -9.26
C GLN A 378 15.58 10.58 -9.73
N SER A 379 14.46 11.24 -10.05
CA SER A 379 14.42 12.63 -10.47
C SER A 379 13.00 13.21 -10.41
N GLY A 380 12.88 14.53 -10.49
CA GLY A 380 11.58 15.22 -10.54
C GLY A 380 11.02 15.49 -9.15
N ASP A 381 9.75 15.89 -9.11
CA ASP A 381 9.06 16.29 -7.87
C ASP A 381 8.88 15.11 -6.89
N ASP A 382 8.86 13.88 -7.41
CA ASP A 382 8.74 12.65 -6.63
C ASP A 382 10.10 12.07 -6.16
N TYR A 383 11.22 12.77 -6.38
CA TYR A 383 12.56 12.27 -6.06
C TYR A 383 12.67 11.73 -4.63
N GLY A 384 13.07 10.45 -4.47
CA GLY A 384 13.20 9.79 -3.18
C GLY A 384 11.93 9.09 -2.66
N LEU A 385 10.79 9.22 -3.35
CA LEU A 385 9.63 8.37 -3.11
C LEU A 385 9.85 6.97 -3.71
N LEU A 386 9.35 5.94 -3.04
CA LEU A 386 9.35 4.55 -3.49
C LEU A 386 8.35 4.38 -4.64
N THR A 387 8.79 3.71 -5.71
CA THR A 387 7.94 3.45 -6.89
C THR A 387 6.96 2.29 -6.67
N ASN A 388 7.29 1.38 -5.75
CA ASN A 388 6.47 0.22 -5.41
C ASN A 388 5.68 0.49 -4.11
N LYS A 389 4.35 0.45 -4.21
CA LYS A 389 3.45 0.75 -3.08
C LYS A 389 3.49 -0.29 -1.98
N GLU A 390 3.75 -1.55 -2.31
CA GLU A 390 3.83 -2.63 -1.31
C GLU A 390 5.08 -2.50 -0.44
N LEU A 391 6.22 -2.21 -1.05
CA LEU A 391 7.47 -1.92 -0.34
C LEU A 391 7.33 -0.66 0.51
N CYS A 392 6.68 0.38 -0.03
CA CYS A 392 6.34 1.59 0.72
C CYS A 392 5.48 1.26 1.96
N SER A 393 4.39 0.51 1.79
CA SER A 393 3.53 0.12 2.91
C SER A 393 4.25 -0.77 3.92
N PHE A 394 5.08 -1.70 3.46
CA PHE A 394 5.87 -2.57 4.32
C PHE A 394 6.83 -1.74 5.18
N LEU A 395 7.58 -0.80 4.59
CA LEU A 395 8.47 0.09 5.32
C LEU A 395 7.72 1.04 6.25
N ARG A 396 6.55 1.54 5.85
CA ARG A 396 5.69 2.35 6.73
C ARG A 396 5.16 1.55 7.91
N SER A 397 4.74 0.29 7.71
CA SER A 397 4.35 -0.60 8.81
C SER A 397 5.53 -0.95 9.71
N PHE A 398 6.74 -1.06 9.16
CA PHE A 398 7.97 -1.21 9.94
C PHE A 398 8.25 0.03 10.79
N ALA A 399 7.99 1.22 10.25
CA ALA A 399 8.13 2.48 10.97
C ALA A 399 7.01 2.71 12.01
N GLU A 400 5.89 1.98 12.00
CA GLU A 400 4.87 2.09 13.05
C GLU A 400 5.38 1.61 14.42
N GLY A 401 6.45 0.81 14.48
CA GLY A 401 7.16 0.48 15.72
C GLY A 401 6.45 -0.46 16.68
N ASN A 402 5.44 -1.18 16.21
CA ASN A 402 4.71 -2.18 17.01
C ASN A 402 5.43 -3.55 17.11
N HIS A 403 6.77 -3.57 16.97
CA HIS A 403 7.60 -4.77 16.97
C HIS A 403 9.02 -4.48 17.50
N GLN A 404 9.81 -5.52 17.73
CA GLN A 404 11.21 -5.39 18.17
C GLN A 404 12.23 -5.46 17.03
N SER A 405 11.77 -5.66 15.79
CA SER A 405 12.65 -5.76 14.62
C SER A 405 13.20 -4.41 14.18
N PHE A 406 14.36 -4.42 13.52
CA PHE A 406 15.06 -3.24 13.01
C PHE A 406 15.35 -3.38 11.51
N CYS A 407 15.23 -2.27 10.77
CA CYS A 407 15.51 -2.21 9.34
C CYS A 407 16.61 -1.20 9.05
N LEU A 408 17.68 -1.66 8.41
CA LEU A 408 18.74 -0.83 7.88
C LEU A 408 18.56 -0.70 6.37
N VAL A 409 18.40 0.53 5.89
CA VAL A 409 18.24 0.80 4.45
C VAL A 409 19.47 1.53 3.94
N THR A 410 19.95 1.20 2.74
CA THR A 410 20.94 2.02 2.05
C THR A 410 20.31 2.64 0.80
N SER A 411 20.56 3.93 0.58
CA SER A 411 20.07 4.63 -0.61
C SER A 411 20.99 5.78 -1.07
N ARG A 412 20.83 6.22 -2.32
CA ARG A 412 21.34 7.50 -2.84
C ARG A 412 20.40 8.67 -2.62
N ALA A 413 19.11 8.39 -2.48
CA ALA A 413 18.08 9.39 -2.26
C ALA A 413 17.53 9.27 -0.84
N PRO A 414 17.06 10.37 -0.22
CA PRO A 414 16.33 10.28 1.05
C PRO A 414 15.08 9.40 0.88
N LEU A 415 14.59 8.78 1.96
CA LEU A 415 13.33 8.02 1.90
C LEU A 415 12.18 8.94 2.32
N LEU A 416 11.68 9.72 1.37
CA LEU A 416 10.64 10.72 1.64
C LEU A 416 9.35 10.11 2.20
N ASP A 417 9.07 8.85 1.87
CA ASP A 417 7.92 8.09 2.40
C ASP A 417 7.92 7.90 3.92
N LEU A 418 9.07 8.08 4.57
CA LEU A 418 9.28 7.79 5.99
C LEU A 418 9.57 9.03 6.84
N LEU A 419 9.69 10.22 6.24
CA LEU A 419 10.10 11.44 6.95
C LEU A 419 9.16 11.85 8.10
N ASP A 420 7.88 11.49 8.00
CA ASP A 420 6.88 11.80 9.03
C ASP A 420 6.93 10.85 10.24
N TYR A 421 7.77 9.79 10.21
CA TYR A 421 7.88 8.81 11.28
C TYR A 421 9.05 9.15 12.21
N THR A 422 8.76 9.31 13.50
CA THR A 422 9.78 9.57 14.52
C THR A 422 10.71 8.39 14.76
N THR A 423 10.30 7.20 14.34
CA THR A 423 11.04 5.94 14.43
C THR A 423 12.00 5.70 13.27
N TYR A 424 12.01 6.64 12.31
CA TYR A 424 12.92 6.68 11.18
C TYR A 424 13.96 7.78 11.37
N THR A 425 15.21 7.48 11.04
CA THR A 425 16.26 8.51 10.96
C THR A 425 17.21 8.25 9.80
N GLU A 426 17.80 9.32 9.28
CA GLU A 426 18.80 9.26 8.20
C GLU A 426 20.19 9.58 8.74
N ARG A 427 21.19 8.87 8.22
CA ARG A 427 22.61 9.13 8.46
C ARG A 427 23.33 9.26 7.13
N GLU A 428 23.91 10.42 6.89
CA GLU A 428 24.70 10.67 5.71
C GLU A 428 26.04 9.93 5.75
N VAL A 429 26.32 9.15 4.72
CA VAL A 429 27.60 8.47 4.52
C VAL A 429 28.48 9.34 3.64
N ASN A 430 29.13 10.33 4.24
CA ASN A 430 29.98 11.28 3.52
C ASN A 430 31.23 10.62 2.91
N PRO A 431 31.87 11.21 1.88
CA PRO A 431 33.19 10.79 1.41
C PRO A 431 34.23 10.71 2.53
N LEU A 432 35.27 9.88 2.34
CA LEU A 432 36.36 9.79 3.30
C LEU A 432 37.15 11.10 3.35
N SER A 433 37.59 11.48 4.55
CA SER A 433 38.54 12.58 4.67
C SER A 433 39.85 12.24 3.96
N ILE A 434 40.61 13.27 3.57
CA ILE A 434 41.92 13.09 2.92
C ILE A 434 42.82 12.14 3.74
N GLU A 435 42.84 12.30 5.06
CA GLU A 435 43.62 11.45 5.95
C GLU A 435 43.10 10.00 5.99
N GLN A 436 41.78 9.82 6.05
CA GLN A 436 41.14 8.49 6.05
C GLN A 436 41.41 7.76 4.73
N GLY A 437 41.20 8.43 3.59
CA GLY A 437 41.46 7.87 2.26
C GLY A 437 42.93 7.52 2.05
N SER A 438 43.84 8.38 2.49
CA SER A 438 45.29 8.12 2.41
C SER A 438 45.70 6.89 3.23
N THR A 439 45.08 6.74 4.40
CA THR A 439 45.28 5.59 5.28
C THR A 439 44.71 4.32 4.66
N LEU A 440 43.54 4.41 4.04
CA LEU A 440 42.91 3.29 3.35
C LEU A 440 43.77 2.80 2.18
N LEU A 441 44.25 3.71 1.31
CA LEU A 441 45.16 3.39 0.21
C LEU A 441 46.41 2.63 0.70
N LYS A 442 47.02 3.08 1.80
CA LYS A 442 48.17 2.38 2.39
C LYS A 442 47.81 0.99 2.89
N LYS A 443 46.66 0.82 3.54
CA LYS A 443 46.18 -0.50 4.02
C LYS A 443 45.91 -1.45 2.84
N LEU A 444 45.45 -0.92 1.71
CA LEU A 444 45.29 -1.67 0.45
C LEU A 444 46.62 -1.96 -0.28
N GLY A 445 47.75 -1.52 0.26
CA GLY A 445 49.09 -1.79 -0.28
C GLY A 445 49.57 -0.79 -1.34
N VAL A 446 48.87 0.32 -1.54
CA VAL A 446 49.30 1.37 -2.47
C VAL A 446 50.55 2.06 -1.92
N LYS A 447 51.57 2.20 -2.77
CA LYS A 447 52.88 2.76 -2.43
C LYS A 447 53.02 4.19 -2.97
N GLY A 448 53.55 5.10 -2.17
CA GLY A 448 53.80 6.48 -2.55
C GLY A 448 54.15 7.37 -1.36
N LYS A 449 54.61 8.59 -1.60
CA LYS A 449 54.78 9.60 -0.55
C LYS A 449 53.41 10.05 -0.04
N LYS A 450 53.34 10.51 1.23
CA LYS A 450 52.09 10.97 1.85
C LYS A 450 51.35 11.99 0.98
N ALA A 451 52.04 13.01 0.47
CA ALA A 451 51.44 14.04 -0.38
C ALA A 451 50.88 13.50 -1.71
N GLU A 452 51.48 12.45 -2.29
CA GLU A 452 51.00 11.83 -3.53
C GLU A 452 49.70 11.07 -3.27
N LEU A 453 49.62 10.33 -2.15
CA LEU A 453 48.41 9.62 -1.74
C LEU A 453 47.28 10.59 -1.38
N GLU A 454 47.58 11.67 -0.66
CA GLU A 454 46.60 12.71 -0.34
C GLU A 454 46.07 13.41 -1.60
N GLN A 455 46.93 13.60 -2.61
CA GLN A 455 46.51 14.18 -3.89
C GLN A 455 45.57 13.23 -4.65
N VAL A 456 45.86 11.92 -4.69
CA VAL A 456 44.96 10.92 -5.28
C VAL A 456 43.58 10.98 -4.60
N VAL A 457 43.53 11.04 -3.27
CA VAL A 457 42.24 11.12 -2.55
C VAL A 457 41.46 12.38 -2.94
N LYS A 458 42.13 13.52 -3.10
CA LYS A 458 41.49 14.78 -3.56
C LYS A 458 40.97 14.67 -4.99
N ASP A 459 41.79 14.14 -5.90
CA ASP A 459 41.45 14.03 -7.32
C ASP A 459 40.23 13.12 -7.55
N TRP A 460 40.04 12.13 -6.67
CA TRP A 460 38.92 11.18 -6.68
C TRP A 460 37.82 11.54 -5.67
N GLY A 461 37.81 12.76 -5.11
CA GLY A 461 36.73 13.27 -4.27
C GLY A 461 36.53 12.56 -2.92
N GLY A 462 37.45 11.67 -2.52
CA GLY A 462 37.31 10.88 -1.29
C GLY A 462 36.29 9.74 -1.35
N TYR A 463 35.81 9.36 -2.55
CA TYR A 463 34.97 8.17 -2.70
C TYR A 463 35.74 6.91 -2.26
N ALA A 464 35.04 5.99 -1.59
CA ALA A 464 35.65 4.82 -0.99
C ALA A 464 35.88 3.67 -1.99
N LEU A 465 35.07 3.63 -3.06
CA LEU A 465 35.25 2.76 -4.24
C LEU A 465 36.34 3.33 -5.15
#